data_AF-A0A7V3T6V0-F1
#
_entry.id   AF-A0A7V3T6V0-F1
#
_cell.length_a   1.000
_cell.length_b   1.000
_cell.length_c   1.000
_cell.angle_alpha   90.00
_cell.angle_beta   90.00
_cell.angle_gamma   90.00
#
_symmetry.space_group_name_H-M   'P 1'
#
loop_
_entity.id
_entity.type
_entity.pdbx_description
1 polymer ?
#
loop_
_entity_poly.entity_id
_entity_poly.type
_entity_poly.pdbx_seq_one_letter_code
_entity_poly.pdbx_strand_id
1 'polypeptide(L)'
;MHRRKFLAGLSTWVWSIALGGSSVGVGVEQQPNASADAGTNAPGLPLRVLGRTGQKVTIVGLGTACIGHAMPGPAVGVPVYRAALEAGITLIDTARGYDDAESYLGQLMPEWRDKIFLTTKAAPHGATPKEAAQALQRQLDQSLRLLRTDYVDLFYLHNVGAYDPDIICGAGGPLDLAMKLKEAGKIRFIGISGHCRVLRFKPILQTGAIDVVMVVLNFVDYHIYPFEEQILPVAREHGWGFWP
;
A
#
# COMPACT_ATOMS: atom_id res chain seq x y z
N MET A 1 11.20 11.57 56.06
CA MET A 1 11.15 12.89 55.40
C MET A 1 10.73 12.70 53.93
N HIS A 2 9.60 13.32 53.54
CA HIS A 2 9.15 13.77 52.20
C HIS A 2 9.41 12.87 50.97
N ARG A 3 8.45 12.05 50.48
CA ARG A 3 7.27 12.33 49.61
C ARG A 3 7.51 13.15 48.33
N ARG A 4 7.29 12.51 47.17
CA ARG A 4 6.52 12.91 45.95
C ARG A 4 6.79 11.86 44.86
N LYS A 5 5.97 10.82 44.61
CA LYS A 5 4.71 10.76 43.83
C LYS A 5 4.66 11.72 42.63
N PHE A 6 4.71 11.15 41.42
CA PHE A 6 4.04 11.69 40.23
C PHE A 6 3.49 10.53 39.39
N LEU A 7 2.17 10.39 39.42
CA LEU A 7 1.32 9.60 38.53
C LEU A 7 0.33 10.59 37.91
N ALA A 8 -0.14 10.23 36.72
CA ALA A 8 -1.37 10.66 36.03
C ALA A 8 -1.15 11.55 34.80
N GLY A 9 -1.43 10.93 33.65
CA GLY A 9 -1.76 11.53 32.37
C GLY A 9 -2.71 10.60 31.61
N LEU A 10 -3.81 10.20 32.26
CA LEU A 10 -4.94 9.52 31.62
C LEU A 10 -5.85 10.60 31.05
N SER A 11 -5.80 10.84 29.75
CA SER A 11 -6.80 11.66 29.06
C SER A 11 -8.04 10.79 28.80
N THR A 12 -8.98 10.80 29.74
CA THR A 12 -10.36 10.37 29.52
C THR A 12 -11.04 11.36 28.59
N TRP A 13 -11.42 10.93 27.39
CA TRP A 13 -12.33 11.68 26.53
C TRP A 13 -13.75 11.52 27.08
N VAL A 14 -14.26 12.55 27.75
CA VAL A 14 -15.66 12.65 28.14
C VAL A 14 -16.43 13.24 26.96
N TRP A 15 -17.44 12.51 26.46
CA TRP A 15 -18.44 13.06 25.56
C TRP A 15 -19.42 13.91 26.38
N SER A 16 -19.37 15.22 26.21
CA SER A 16 -20.45 16.12 26.65
C SER A 16 -21.42 16.33 25.48
N ILE A 17 -22.63 15.80 25.60
CA ILE A 17 -23.76 16.20 24.74
C ILE A 17 -24.24 17.55 25.25
N ALA A 18 -23.87 18.62 24.55
CA ALA A 18 -24.46 19.94 24.74
C ALA A 18 -25.58 20.11 23.70
N LEU A 19 -26.83 20.05 24.17
CA LEU A 19 -28.00 20.56 23.46
C LEU A 19 -27.95 22.09 23.55
N GLY A 20 -27.67 22.75 22.42
CA GLY A 20 -27.65 24.22 22.35
C GLY A 20 -27.43 24.70 20.94
N GLY A 21 -28.51 25.11 20.27
CA GLY A 21 -28.47 25.66 18.93
C GLY A 21 -27.76 27.02 18.89
N SER A 22 -26.74 27.11 18.05
CA SER A 22 -26.34 28.35 17.37
C SER A 22 -25.46 27.95 16.18
N SER A 23 -25.91 28.34 15.00
CA SER A 23 -25.26 28.09 13.71
C SER A 23 -23.91 28.81 13.65
N VAL A 24 -22.83 28.08 13.88
CA VAL A 24 -21.48 28.49 13.49
C VAL A 24 -21.10 27.58 12.33
N GLY A 25 -20.99 28.17 11.14
CA GLY A 25 -20.53 27.47 9.95
C GLY A 25 -19.14 26.90 10.21
N VAL A 26 -19.08 25.60 10.46
CA VAL A 26 -17.83 24.85 10.42
C VAL A 26 -17.40 24.87 8.96
N GLY A 27 -16.40 25.70 8.65
CA GLY A 27 -15.64 25.54 7.43
C GLY A 27 -15.05 24.15 7.44
N VAL A 28 -15.68 23.23 6.72
CA VAL A 28 -15.03 22.00 6.30
C VAL A 28 -13.91 22.46 5.39
N GLU A 29 -12.70 22.51 5.92
CA GLU A 29 -11.50 22.59 5.10
C GLU A 29 -11.53 21.38 4.18
N GLN A 30 -11.91 21.61 2.92
CA GLN A 30 -11.98 20.57 1.92
C GLN A 30 -10.57 19.98 1.79
N GLN A 31 -10.40 18.74 2.25
CA GLN A 31 -9.22 17.97 1.91
C GLN A 31 -9.05 18.02 0.39
N PRO A 32 -7.86 18.36 -0.13
CA PRO A 32 -7.64 18.47 -1.56
C PRO A 32 -8.03 17.15 -2.23
N ASN A 33 -8.95 17.28 -3.18
CA ASN A 33 -9.59 16.23 -3.94
C ASN A 33 -8.66 15.02 -4.17
N ALA A 34 -9.01 13.84 -3.62
CA ALA A 34 -8.27 12.57 -3.76
C ALA A 34 -8.26 12.01 -5.22
N SER A 35 -8.53 12.86 -6.20
CA SER A 35 -8.75 12.56 -7.61
C SER A 35 -8.24 13.64 -8.55
N ALA A 36 -7.46 14.63 -8.06
CA ALA A 36 -7.00 15.73 -8.87
C ALA A 36 -6.20 15.22 -10.09
N ASP A 37 -6.69 15.57 -11.28
CA ASP A 37 -5.97 15.46 -12.54
C ASP A 37 -4.58 16.11 -12.34
N ALA A 38 -3.53 15.30 -12.51
CA ALA A 38 -2.16 15.75 -12.29
C ALA A 38 -1.45 16.10 -13.60
N GLY A 39 -2.20 16.23 -14.69
CA GLY A 39 -1.71 16.50 -16.03
C GLY A 39 -1.24 15.23 -16.75
N THR A 40 -0.28 15.39 -17.66
CA THR A 40 0.32 14.29 -18.42
C THR A 40 1.84 14.29 -18.26
N ASN A 41 2.47 13.12 -18.40
CA ASN A 41 3.93 13.04 -18.53
C ASN A 41 4.36 13.34 -19.98
N ALA A 42 5.67 13.34 -20.26
CA ALA A 42 6.19 13.71 -21.58
C ALA A 42 5.63 12.85 -22.74
N PRO A 43 5.44 11.53 -22.60
CA PRO A 43 4.74 10.71 -23.61
C PRO A 43 3.23 10.94 -23.73
N GLY A 44 2.63 11.79 -22.88
CA GLY A 44 1.21 12.13 -22.92
C GLY A 44 0.31 11.22 -22.07
N LEU A 45 0.86 10.35 -21.22
CA LEU A 45 0.06 9.51 -20.32
C LEU A 45 -0.52 10.35 -19.18
N PRO A 46 -1.84 10.25 -18.90
CA PRO A 46 -2.46 10.94 -17.78
C PRO A 46 -1.86 10.52 -16.44
N LEU A 47 -1.69 11.50 -15.56
CA LEU A 47 -1.17 11.34 -14.21
C LEU A 47 -2.28 11.57 -13.18
N ARG A 48 -2.17 10.89 -12.05
CA ARG A 48 -3.04 11.12 -10.89
C ARG A 48 -2.22 11.11 -9.60
N VAL A 49 -2.66 11.90 -8.63
CA VAL A 49 -2.14 11.83 -7.26
C VAL A 49 -2.64 10.56 -6.58
N LEU A 50 -1.73 9.74 -6.06
CA LEU A 50 -2.05 8.50 -5.35
C LEU A 50 -2.48 8.81 -3.89
N GLY A 51 -3.70 9.32 -3.73
CA GLY A 51 -4.28 9.68 -2.44
C GLY A 51 -3.33 10.51 -1.56
N ARG A 52 -3.29 10.20 -0.26
CA ARG A 52 -2.51 10.93 0.74
C ARG A 52 -0.99 10.79 0.60
N THR A 53 -0.51 9.95 -0.32
CA THR A 53 0.94 9.84 -0.59
C THR A 53 1.48 11.09 -1.29
N GLY A 54 0.61 11.86 -1.95
CA GLY A 54 1.00 13.03 -2.75
C GLY A 54 1.79 12.67 -4.02
N GLN A 55 2.04 11.39 -4.30
CA GLN A 55 2.83 10.95 -5.44
C GLN A 55 2.03 11.03 -6.72
N LYS A 56 2.60 11.64 -7.75
CA LYS A 56 2.03 11.65 -9.10
C LYS A 56 2.48 10.41 -9.84
N VAL A 57 1.54 9.57 -10.22
CA VAL A 57 1.79 8.30 -10.90
C VAL A 57 0.95 8.22 -12.17
N THR A 58 1.39 7.43 -13.15
CA THR A 58 0.57 7.16 -14.34
C THR A 58 -0.73 6.48 -13.95
N ILE A 59 -1.83 6.87 -14.59
CA ILE A 59 -3.16 6.29 -14.31
C ILE A 59 -3.23 4.80 -14.66
N VAL A 60 -2.36 4.35 -15.56
CA VAL A 60 -2.11 2.95 -15.87
C VAL A 60 -0.74 2.56 -15.32
N GLY A 61 -0.69 1.45 -14.60
CA GLY A 61 0.55 0.84 -14.13
C GLY A 61 0.90 -0.45 -14.87
N LEU A 62 2.16 -0.87 -14.76
CA LEU A 62 2.64 -2.16 -15.24
C LEU A 62 2.47 -3.20 -14.14
N GLY A 63 1.54 -4.14 -14.33
CA GLY A 63 1.46 -5.37 -13.53
C GLY A 63 2.45 -6.41 -14.06
N THR A 64 3.31 -6.93 -13.19
CA THR A 64 4.39 -7.85 -13.61
C THR A 64 4.05 -9.34 -13.49
N ALA A 65 2.94 -9.69 -12.82
CA ALA A 65 2.57 -11.07 -12.49
C ALA A 65 2.53 -12.01 -13.71
N CYS A 66 1.88 -11.61 -14.80
CA CYS A 66 1.71 -12.46 -15.99
C CYS A 66 3.06 -12.91 -16.57
N ILE A 67 3.98 -11.98 -16.76
CA ILE A 67 5.33 -12.28 -17.27
C ILE A 67 6.17 -13.03 -16.23
N GLY A 68 6.03 -12.69 -14.95
CA GLY A 68 6.72 -13.38 -13.86
C GLY A 68 6.40 -14.86 -13.81
N HIS A 69 5.10 -15.19 -13.76
CA HIS A 69 4.61 -16.57 -13.71
C HIS A 69 4.85 -17.36 -14.99
N ALA A 70 4.85 -16.68 -16.15
CA ALA A 70 5.17 -17.33 -17.42
C ALA A 70 6.64 -17.78 -17.50
N MET A 71 7.53 -17.16 -16.69
CA MET A 71 8.97 -17.44 -16.66
C MET A 71 9.60 -17.60 -18.06
N PRO A 72 9.36 -16.67 -19.02
CA PRO A 72 9.85 -16.83 -20.39
C PRO A 72 11.38 -16.66 -20.52
N GLY A 73 12.07 -16.45 -19.39
CA GLY A 73 13.48 -16.10 -19.33
C GLY A 73 13.72 -14.59 -19.53
N PRO A 74 14.88 -14.10 -19.07
CA PRO A 74 15.18 -12.66 -19.06
C PRO A 74 15.26 -12.05 -20.46
N ALA A 75 15.64 -12.83 -21.48
CA ALA A 75 15.71 -12.37 -22.87
C ALA A 75 14.34 -11.94 -23.44
N VAL A 76 13.23 -12.40 -22.83
CA VAL A 76 11.87 -12.03 -23.21
C VAL A 76 11.22 -11.14 -22.16
N GLY A 77 11.33 -11.49 -20.87
CA GLY A 77 10.67 -10.74 -19.80
C GLY A 77 11.20 -9.32 -19.62
N VAL A 78 12.53 -9.13 -19.69
CA VAL A 78 13.16 -7.83 -19.48
C VAL A 78 12.78 -6.83 -20.59
N PRO A 79 12.82 -7.18 -21.88
CA PRO A 79 12.35 -6.28 -22.94
C PRO A 79 10.87 -5.86 -22.80
N VAL A 80 9.98 -6.75 -22.33
CA VAL A 80 8.57 -6.40 -22.12
C VAL A 80 8.42 -5.30 -21.06
N TYR A 81 9.10 -5.45 -19.92
CA TYR A 81 9.07 -4.44 -18.87
C TYR A 81 9.75 -3.15 -19.32
N ARG A 82 10.88 -3.24 -20.04
CA ARG A 82 11.58 -2.08 -20.60
C ARG A 82 10.68 -1.29 -21.54
N ALA A 83 9.96 -1.95 -22.45
CA ALA A 83 9.05 -1.29 -23.39
C ALA A 83 7.95 -0.49 -22.66
N ALA A 84 7.41 -1.00 -21.57
CA ALA A 84 6.43 -0.28 -20.74
C ALA A 84 7.03 0.99 -20.10
N LEU A 85 8.27 0.91 -19.59
CA LEU A 85 8.99 2.05 -19.03
C LEU A 85 9.32 3.11 -20.08
N GLU A 86 9.79 2.69 -21.25
CA GLU A 86 10.08 3.57 -22.40
C GLU A 86 8.82 4.23 -22.95
N ALA A 87 7.65 3.58 -22.85
CA ALA A 87 6.35 4.18 -23.15
C ALA A 87 5.88 5.21 -22.11
N GLY A 88 6.63 5.39 -21.01
CA GLY A 88 6.36 6.39 -19.99
C GLY A 88 5.58 5.89 -18.78
N ILE A 89 5.32 4.58 -18.63
CA ILE A 89 4.64 4.05 -17.45
C ILE A 89 5.59 4.22 -16.24
N THR A 90 5.10 4.90 -15.19
CA THR A 90 5.90 5.16 -13.98
C THR A 90 5.41 4.40 -12.76
N LEU A 91 4.18 3.85 -12.80
CA LEU A 91 3.62 3.04 -11.73
C LEU A 91 3.90 1.55 -11.99
N ILE A 92 4.74 0.91 -11.18
CA ILE A 92 5.14 -0.49 -11.38
C ILE A 92 4.69 -1.36 -10.22
N ASP A 93 3.96 -2.42 -10.52
CA ASP A 93 3.46 -3.39 -9.56
C ASP A 93 4.15 -4.75 -9.70
N THR A 94 4.80 -5.19 -8.64
CA THR A 94 5.33 -6.55 -8.53
C THR A 94 5.03 -7.17 -7.18
N ALA A 95 5.49 -8.40 -6.97
CA ALA A 95 5.35 -9.09 -5.70
C ALA A 95 6.39 -10.20 -5.59
N ARG A 96 6.76 -10.53 -4.35
CA ARG A 96 7.65 -11.67 -4.10
C ARG A 96 7.07 -13.00 -4.60
N GLY A 97 5.74 -13.10 -4.62
CA GLY A 97 5.02 -14.28 -5.10
C GLY A 97 4.92 -14.40 -6.62
N TYR A 98 5.39 -13.42 -7.41
CA TYR A 98 5.29 -13.43 -8.88
C TYR A 98 6.53 -14.05 -9.54
N ASP A 99 7.02 -15.17 -9.00
CA ASP A 99 8.17 -15.92 -9.51
C ASP A 99 9.35 -15.02 -9.94
N ASP A 100 9.69 -14.99 -11.24
CA ASP A 100 10.85 -14.29 -11.78
C ASP A 100 10.63 -12.77 -11.99
N ALA A 101 9.43 -12.24 -11.77
CA ALA A 101 9.08 -10.84 -12.05
C ALA A 101 10.08 -9.85 -11.43
N GLU A 102 10.38 -9.98 -10.13
CA GLU A 102 11.30 -9.08 -9.43
C GLU A 102 12.74 -9.19 -9.95
N SER A 103 13.16 -10.38 -10.41
CA SER A 103 14.50 -10.61 -10.97
C SER A 103 14.66 -9.96 -12.34
N TYR A 104 13.63 -10.06 -13.20
CA TYR A 104 13.64 -9.38 -14.50
C TYR A 104 13.58 -7.87 -14.33
N LEU A 105 12.69 -7.37 -13.48
CA LEU A 105 12.58 -5.95 -13.20
C LEU A 105 13.87 -5.39 -12.59
N GLY A 106 14.54 -6.15 -11.71
CA GLY A 106 15.82 -5.75 -11.11
C GLY A 106 16.94 -5.45 -12.10
N GLN A 107 16.92 -6.04 -13.31
CA GLN A 107 17.89 -5.73 -14.35
C GLN A 107 17.74 -4.32 -14.92
N LEU A 108 16.57 -3.70 -14.74
CA LEU A 108 16.25 -2.35 -15.20
C LEU A 108 16.50 -1.29 -14.12
N MET A 109 16.57 -1.67 -12.84
CA MET A 109 16.66 -0.70 -11.74
C MET A 109 17.86 0.26 -11.80
N PRO A 110 19.07 -0.12 -12.24
CA PRO A 110 20.18 0.84 -12.36
C PRO A 110 19.87 2.06 -13.24
N GLU A 111 18.96 1.93 -14.20
CA GLU A 111 18.57 3.00 -15.12
C GLU A 111 17.25 3.68 -14.73
N TRP A 112 16.35 2.95 -14.08
CA TRP A 112 14.95 3.33 -13.93
C TRP A 112 14.52 3.62 -12.50
N ARG A 113 15.27 3.20 -11.48
CA ARG A 113 14.80 3.24 -10.08
C ARG A 113 14.30 4.61 -9.64
N ASP A 114 15.03 5.67 -9.98
CA ASP A 114 14.69 7.05 -9.57
C ASP A 114 13.59 7.69 -10.43
N LYS A 115 13.13 7.00 -11.48
CA LYS A 115 12.14 7.49 -12.45
C LYS A 115 10.77 6.86 -12.26
N ILE A 116 10.65 5.87 -11.38
CA ILE A 116 9.43 5.07 -11.18
C ILE A 116 8.96 5.10 -9.74
N PHE A 117 7.66 4.90 -9.57
CA PHE A 117 7.03 4.52 -8.32
C PHE A 117 6.94 2.99 -8.26
N LEU A 118 7.87 2.38 -7.54
CA LEU A 118 8.04 0.94 -7.46
C LEU A 118 7.28 0.36 -6.27
N THR A 119 6.38 -0.59 -6.53
CA THR A 119 5.68 -1.33 -5.49
C THR A 119 6.09 -2.79 -5.47
N THR A 120 6.12 -3.38 -4.27
CA THR A 120 6.17 -4.84 -4.12
C THR A 120 5.26 -5.28 -2.98
N LYS A 121 5.06 -6.59 -2.86
CA LYS A 121 4.17 -7.21 -1.87
C LYS A 121 4.78 -8.49 -1.34
N ALA A 122 4.52 -8.75 -0.07
CA ALA A 122 4.81 -10.04 0.54
C ALA A 122 3.64 -10.49 1.43
N ALA A 123 3.48 -11.80 1.51
CA ALA A 123 2.41 -12.43 2.25
C ALA A 123 2.79 -12.59 3.74
N PRO A 124 1.92 -12.21 4.69
CA PRO A 124 2.21 -12.29 6.12
C PRO A 124 2.04 -13.74 6.65
N HIS A 125 2.89 -14.67 6.20
CA HIS A 125 2.83 -16.07 6.61
C HIS A 125 3.35 -16.31 8.03
N GLY A 126 2.50 -16.82 8.92
CA GLY A 126 2.90 -17.26 10.26
C GLY A 126 1.69 -17.65 11.10
N ALA A 127 1.91 -18.47 12.13
CA ALA A 127 0.85 -18.82 13.08
C ALA A 127 0.72 -17.76 14.19
N THR A 128 1.75 -16.94 14.38
CA THR A 128 1.78 -15.84 15.35
C THR A 128 2.15 -14.51 14.67
N PRO A 129 1.81 -13.34 15.28
CA PRO A 129 2.23 -12.04 14.76
C PRO A 129 3.73 -11.98 14.48
N LYS A 130 4.55 -12.45 15.42
CA LYS A 130 6.02 -12.42 15.32
C LYS A 130 6.54 -13.28 14.17
N GLU A 131 6.01 -14.47 13.97
CA GLU A 131 6.40 -15.34 12.85
C GLU A 131 6.02 -14.71 11.51
N ALA A 132 4.80 -14.14 11.41
CA ALA A 132 4.33 -13.45 10.22
C ALA A 132 5.21 -12.25 9.87
N ALA A 133 5.61 -11.45 10.87
CA ALA A 133 6.56 -10.37 10.68
C ALA A 133 7.93 -10.88 10.19
N GLN A 134 8.48 -11.94 10.80
CA GLN A 134 9.77 -12.49 10.37
C GLN A 134 9.73 -13.04 8.94
N ALA A 135 8.63 -13.68 8.53
CA ALA A 135 8.45 -14.11 7.14
C ALA A 135 8.43 -12.92 6.18
N LEU A 136 7.65 -11.90 6.53
CA LEU A 136 7.54 -10.67 5.74
C LEU A 136 8.91 -9.97 5.58
N GLN A 137 9.70 -9.87 6.65
CA GLN A 137 11.05 -9.29 6.61
C GLN A 137 11.95 -10.06 5.63
N ARG A 138 11.99 -11.40 5.74
CA ARG A 138 12.81 -12.23 4.84
C ARG A 138 12.40 -12.06 3.38
N GLN A 139 11.10 -11.98 3.13
CA GLN A 139 10.57 -11.77 1.77
C GLN A 139 10.97 -10.40 1.24
N LEU A 140 10.84 -9.33 2.01
CA LEU A 140 11.25 -7.99 1.58
C LEU A 140 12.77 -7.92 1.33
N ASP A 141 13.60 -8.49 2.20
CA ASP A 141 15.06 -8.49 1.98
C ASP A 141 15.44 -9.28 0.71
N GLN A 142 14.68 -10.31 0.35
CA GLN A 142 14.84 -11.01 -0.92
C GLN A 142 14.36 -10.17 -2.10
N SER A 143 13.21 -9.49 -1.99
CA SER A 143 12.70 -8.56 -3.00
C SER A 143 13.70 -7.46 -3.29
N LEU A 144 14.23 -6.78 -2.27
CA LEU A 144 15.24 -5.73 -2.44
C LEU A 144 16.51 -6.23 -3.15
N ARG A 145 16.97 -7.44 -2.80
CA ARG A 145 18.08 -8.08 -3.52
C ARG A 145 17.78 -8.35 -4.99
N LEU A 146 16.63 -8.97 -5.29
CA LEU A 146 16.29 -9.32 -6.67
C LEU A 146 15.98 -8.10 -7.53
N LEU A 147 15.32 -7.10 -6.94
CA LEU A 147 15.10 -5.79 -7.53
C LEU A 147 16.38 -4.96 -7.64
N ARG A 148 17.46 -5.29 -6.92
CA ARG A 148 18.72 -4.53 -6.92
C ARG A 148 18.52 -3.06 -6.50
N THR A 149 17.77 -2.86 -5.42
CA THR A 149 17.49 -1.54 -4.82
C THR A 149 17.46 -1.68 -3.29
N ASP A 150 17.78 -0.60 -2.59
CA ASP A 150 17.77 -0.57 -1.12
C ASP A 150 16.39 -0.22 -0.54
N TYR A 151 15.48 0.27 -1.39
CA TYR A 151 14.14 0.66 -0.99
C TYR A 151 13.09 0.45 -2.09
N VAL A 152 11.82 0.32 -1.68
CA VAL A 152 10.64 0.39 -2.54
C VAL A 152 9.77 1.59 -2.13
N ASP A 153 8.98 2.13 -3.06
CA ASP A 153 8.12 3.26 -2.74
C ASP A 153 6.91 2.83 -1.92
N LEU A 154 6.28 1.72 -2.28
CA LEU A 154 5.11 1.19 -1.58
C LEU A 154 5.26 -0.31 -1.36
N PHE A 155 5.10 -0.73 -0.10
CA PHE A 155 5.10 -2.14 0.26
C PHE A 155 3.73 -2.57 0.74
N TYR A 156 3.17 -3.56 0.05
CA TYR A 156 1.87 -4.13 0.38
C TYR A 156 2.00 -5.36 1.29
N LEU A 157 1.20 -5.37 2.36
CA LEU A 157 0.81 -6.61 3.02
C LEU A 157 -0.14 -7.36 2.07
N HIS A 158 0.32 -8.48 1.51
CA HIS A 158 -0.33 -9.12 0.37
C HIS A 158 -1.53 -9.97 0.81
N ASN A 159 -2.67 -9.75 0.14
CA ASN A 159 -3.88 -10.55 0.23
C ASN A 159 -4.42 -10.69 1.66
N VAL A 160 -4.56 -9.57 2.37
CA VAL A 160 -4.94 -9.53 3.80
C VAL A 160 -6.28 -10.22 4.10
N GLY A 161 -7.18 -10.31 3.11
CA GLY A 161 -8.42 -11.08 3.22
C GLY A 161 -8.19 -12.57 3.51
N ALA A 162 -7.08 -13.15 3.08
CA ALA A 162 -6.74 -14.55 3.33
C ALA A 162 -6.22 -14.81 4.76
N TYR A 163 -5.80 -13.77 5.48
CA TYR A 163 -5.13 -13.88 6.78
C TYR A 163 -6.01 -13.39 7.92
N ASP A 164 -5.63 -13.75 9.14
CA ASP A 164 -6.26 -13.24 10.36
C ASP A 164 -5.77 -11.81 10.64
N PRO A 165 -6.66 -10.80 10.72
CA PRO A 165 -6.27 -9.45 11.07
C PRO A 165 -5.61 -9.33 12.45
N ASP A 166 -5.92 -10.22 13.40
CA ASP A 166 -5.29 -10.20 14.72
C ASP A 166 -3.81 -10.61 14.64
N ILE A 167 -3.44 -11.46 13.67
CA ILE A 167 -2.04 -11.77 13.38
C ILE A 167 -1.35 -10.57 12.74
N ILE A 168 -2.02 -9.88 11.80
CA ILE A 168 -1.46 -8.74 11.07
C ILE A 168 -1.22 -7.54 12.01
N CYS A 169 -2.21 -7.22 12.84
CA CYS A 169 -2.23 -6.07 13.75
C CYS A 169 -1.68 -6.38 15.15
N GLY A 170 -1.44 -7.65 15.47
CA GLY A 170 -0.93 -8.06 16.77
C GLY A 170 0.45 -7.47 17.06
N ALA A 171 0.76 -7.29 18.35
CA ALA A 171 2.02 -6.68 18.79
C ALA A 171 3.25 -7.43 18.24
N GLY A 172 4.18 -6.68 17.64
CA GLY A 172 5.34 -7.25 16.93
C GLY A 172 4.98 -7.94 15.61
N GLY A 173 3.77 -7.71 15.10
CA GLY A 173 3.23 -8.29 13.88
C GLY A 173 3.68 -7.58 12.59
N PRO A 174 3.14 -8.04 11.44
CA PRO A 174 3.39 -7.47 10.12
C PRO A 174 3.23 -5.96 10.03
N LEU A 175 2.21 -5.38 10.68
CA LEU A 175 1.97 -3.93 10.63
C LEU A 175 3.04 -3.15 11.40
N ASP A 176 3.40 -3.59 12.60
CA ASP A 176 4.50 -3.00 13.39
C ASP A 176 5.83 -3.05 12.63
N LEU A 177 6.08 -4.17 11.94
CA LEU A 177 7.25 -4.30 11.09
C LEU A 177 7.22 -3.30 9.93
N ALA A 178 6.09 -3.17 9.23
CA ALA A 178 5.95 -2.23 8.12
C ALA A 178 6.21 -0.79 8.58
N MET A 179 5.71 -0.39 9.76
CA MET A 179 6.00 0.92 10.35
C MET A 179 7.50 1.11 10.62
N LYS A 180 8.18 0.12 11.19
CA LYS A 180 9.64 0.17 11.41
C LYS A 180 10.43 0.25 10.11
N LEU A 181 10.00 -0.46 9.07
CA LEU A 181 10.63 -0.41 7.75
C LEU A 181 10.46 0.95 7.09
N LYS A 182 9.32 1.60 7.33
CA LYS A 182 9.04 2.97 6.88
C LYS A 182 9.95 3.98 7.59
N GLU A 183 10.07 3.88 8.91
CA GLU A 183 11.01 4.68 9.71
C GLU A 183 12.47 4.48 9.26
N ALA A 184 12.85 3.25 8.92
CA ALA A 184 14.18 2.92 8.43
C ALA A 184 14.43 3.33 6.96
N GLY A 185 13.43 3.87 6.26
CA GLY A 185 13.55 4.30 4.86
C GLY A 185 13.60 3.16 3.83
N LYS A 186 13.41 1.90 4.24
CA LYS A 186 13.33 0.76 3.32
C LYS A 186 12.05 0.75 2.48
N ILE A 187 10.99 1.36 3.01
CA ILE A 187 9.72 1.59 2.30
C ILE A 187 9.28 3.03 2.52
N ARG A 188 8.62 3.67 1.55
CA ARG A 188 8.08 5.05 1.75
C ARG A 188 6.63 5.05 2.22
N PHE A 189 5.85 4.09 1.74
CA PHE A 189 4.42 3.96 2.02
C PHE A 189 4.05 2.52 2.38
N ILE A 190 2.99 2.38 3.18
CA ILE A 190 2.45 1.09 3.60
C ILE A 190 1.13 0.87 2.88
N GLY A 191 0.98 -0.28 2.24
CA GLY A 191 -0.25 -0.67 1.58
C GLY A 191 -0.80 -2.00 2.09
N ILE A 192 -2.07 -2.25 1.77
CA ILE A 192 -2.67 -3.58 1.85
C ILE A 192 -3.28 -3.95 0.51
N SER A 193 -3.19 -5.22 0.14
CA SER A 193 -3.93 -5.74 -1.01
C SER A 193 -4.87 -6.86 -0.64
N GLY A 194 -5.90 -7.11 -1.45
CA GLY A 194 -6.55 -8.42 -1.40
C GLY A 194 -7.72 -8.62 -2.34
N HIS A 195 -8.15 -9.87 -2.38
CA HIS A 195 -9.04 -10.41 -3.42
C HIS A 195 -10.29 -11.07 -2.84
N CYS A 196 -10.45 -11.06 -1.51
CA CYS A 196 -11.61 -11.69 -0.86
C CYS A 196 -11.83 -11.13 0.56
N ARG A 197 -12.94 -11.53 1.18
CA ARG A 197 -13.25 -11.33 2.62
C ARG A 197 -13.03 -9.88 3.10
N VAL A 198 -13.72 -8.96 2.44
CA VAL A 198 -13.66 -7.50 2.65
C VAL A 198 -13.67 -7.08 4.13
N LEU A 199 -14.47 -7.74 4.97
CA LEU A 199 -14.57 -7.44 6.40
C LEU A 199 -13.24 -7.52 7.17
N ARG A 200 -12.28 -8.33 6.69
CA ARG A 200 -10.95 -8.46 7.30
C ARG A 200 -10.06 -7.24 7.10
N PHE A 201 -10.40 -6.37 6.14
CA PHE A 201 -9.66 -5.13 5.91
C PHE A 201 -9.92 -4.11 7.02
N LYS A 202 -11.17 -4.06 7.53
CA LYS A 202 -11.62 -3.05 8.50
C LYS A 202 -10.69 -2.87 9.71
N PRO A 203 -10.35 -3.90 10.49
CA PRO A 203 -9.46 -3.73 11.65
C PRO A 203 -8.07 -3.22 11.27
N ILE A 204 -7.54 -3.61 10.09
CA ILE A 204 -6.23 -3.16 9.61
C ILE A 204 -6.30 -1.68 9.20
N LEU A 205 -7.36 -1.29 8.50
CA LEU A 205 -7.61 0.07 8.07
C LEU A 205 -7.83 1.04 9.24
N GLN A 206 -8.53 0.60 10.28
CA GLN A 206 -8.80 1.39 11.50
C GLN A 206 -7.54 1.76 12.29
N THR A 207 -6.40 1.13 12.02
CA THR A 207 -5.11 1.53 12.62
C THR A 207 -4.60 2.89 12.11
N GLY A 208 -5.10 3.37 10.96
CA GLY A 208 -4.66 4.62 10.32
C GLY A 208 -3.29 4.54 9.64
N ALA A 209 -2.57 3.43 9.78
CA ALA A 209 -1.21 3.25 9.26
C ALA A 209 -1.14 3.03 7.74
N ILE A 210 -2.26 2.69 7.10
CA ILE A 210 -2.32 2.31 5.68
C ILE A 210 -2.43 3.54 4.79
N ASP A 211 -1.55 3.66 3.80
CA ASP A 211 -1.50 4.77 2.84
C ASP A 211 -2.26 4.45 1.53
N VAL A 212 -2.22 3.20 1.09
CA VAL A 212 -2.77 2.75 -0.19
C VAL A 212 -3.47 1.40 -0.04
N VAL A 213 -4.65 1.28 -0.65
CA VAL A 213 -5.43 0.05 -0.69
C VAL A 213 -5.52 -0.44 -2.12
N MET A 214 -5.15 -1.71 -2.34
CA MET A 214 -5.31 -2.40 -3.61
C MET A 214 -6.37 -3.49 -3.49
N VAL A 215 -7.42 -3.43 -4.30
CA VAL A 215 -8.51 -4.41 -4.26
C VAL A 215 -8.92 -4.78 -5.65
N VAL A 216 -9.39 -6.01 -5.83
CA VAL A 216 -9.90 -6.43 -7.12
C VAL A 216 -11.13 -5.60 -7.51
N LEU A 217 -11.07 -4.96 -8.68
CA LEU A 217 -12.21 -4.25 -9.25
C LEU A 217 -12.27 -4.47 -10.77
N ASN A 218 -13.30 -5.18 -11.21
CA ASN A 218 -13.69 -5.26 -12.61
C ASN A 218 -15.19 -5.58 -12.68
N PHE A 219 -15.73 -5.59 -13.90
CA PHE A 219 -17.14 -5.83 -14.14
C PHE A 219 -17.67 -7.14 -13.51
N VAL A 220 -16.87 -8.21 -13.52
CA VAL A 220 -17.28 -9.50 -12.96
C VAL A 220 -17.18 -9.49 -11.45
N ASP A 221 -16.05 -9.03 -10.90
CA ASP A 221 -15.80 -9.04 -9.46
C ASP A 221 -16.70 -8.08 -8.68
N TYR A 222 -17.23 -7.03 -9.32
CA TYR A 222 -18.28 -6.18 -8.75
C TYR A 222 -19.47 -7.01 -8.24
N HIS A 223 -19.82 -8.09 -8.94
CA HIS A 223 -20.92 -8.96 -8.56
C HIS A 223 -20.55 -10.06 -7.57
N ILE A 224 -19.26 -10.22 -7.25
CA ILE A 224 -18.74 -11.27 -6.35
C ILE A 224 -18.33 -10.69 -5.00
N TYR A 225 -17.69 -9.52 -5.00
CA TYR A 225 -17.10 -8.91 -3.82
C TYR A 225 -17.56 -7.45 -3.65
N PRO A 226 -18.01 -7.05 -2.46
CA PRO A 226 -18.50 -5.70 -2.22
C PRO A 226 -17.36 -4.70 -1.95
N PHE A 227 -16.24 -4.79 -2.69
CA PHE A 227 -15.09 -3.90 -2.50
C PHE A 227 -15.42 -2.45 -2.85
N GLU A 228 -16.15 -2.22 -3.95
CA GLU A 228 -16.56 -0.89 -4.37
C GLU A 228 -17.52 -0.26 -3.34
N GLU A 229 -18.45 -1.02 -2.80
CA GLU A 229 -19.44 -0.50 -1.84
C GLU A 229 -18.85 -0.29 -0.44
N GLN A 230 -17.95 -1.17 0.01
CA GLN A 230 -17.48 -1.17 1.41
C GLN A 230 -16.09 -0.54 1.61
N ILE A 231 -15.20 -0.59 0.62
CA ILE A 231 -13.83 -0.09 0.76
C ILE A 231 -13.65 1.28 0.10
N LEU A 232 -14.19 1.47 -1.11
CA LEU A 232 -13.95 2.72 -1.86
C LEU A 232 -14.46 3.98 -1.13
N PRO A 233 -15.65 4.01 -0.50
CA PRO A 233 -16.11 5.19 0.24
C PRO A 233 -15.20 5.51 1.43
N VAL A 234 -14.78 4.48 2.16
CA VAL A 234 -13.88 4.62 3.32
C VAL A 234 -12.50 5.12 2.87
N ALA A 235 -11.98 4.58 1.76
CA ALA A 235 -10.73 5.04 1.18
C ALA A 235 -10.79 6.51 0.76
N ARG A 236 -11.90 6.97 0.19
CA ARG A 236 -12.11 8.38 -0.16
C ARG A 236 -12.18 9.28 1.08
N GLU A 237 -12.93 8.88 2.10
CA GLU A 237 -13.07 9.62 3.37
C GLU A 237 -11.71 9.81 4.06
N HIS A 238 -10.84 8.80 4.01
CA HIS A 238 -9.51 8.83 4.65
C HIS A 238 -8.40 9.33 3.71
N GLY A 239 -8.75 9.68 2.46
CA GLY A 239 -7.80 10.10 1.42
C GLY A 239 -6.79 9.03 1.03
N TRP A 240 -7.06 7.73 1.23
CA TRP A 240 -6.13 6.68 0.83
C TRP A 240 -5.96 6.61 -0.69
N GLY A 241 -4.76 6.26 -1.13
CA GLY A 241 -4.56 5.87 -2.52
C GLY A 241 -5.40 4.62 -2.80
N PHE A 242 -6.12 4.60 -3.91
CA PHE A 242 -6.91 3.46 -4.33
C PHE A 242 -6.37 2.92 -5.66
N TRP A 243 -6.04 1.64 -5.69
CA TRP A 243 -5.56 0.96 -6.89
C TRP A 243 -6.45 -0.28 -7.16
N PRO A 244 -7.26 -0.26 -8.24
CA PRO A 244 -8.08 -1.41 -8.65
C PRO A 244 -7.29 -2.57 -9.25
#